data_AF-A0A150X8T1-F1
#
_entry.id   AF-A0A150X8T1-F1
#
_cell.length_a   1.000
_cell.length_b   1.000
_cell.length_c   1.000
_cell.angle_alpha   90.00
_cell.angle_beta   90.00
_cell.angle_gamma   90.00
#
_symmetry.space_group_name_H-M   'P 1'
#
loop_
_entity.id
_entity.type
_entity.pdbx_description
1 polymer ?
#
loop_
_entity_poly.entity_id
_entity_poly.type
_entity_poly.pdbx_seq_one_letter_code
_entity_poly.pdbx_strand_id
1 'polypeptide(L)'
;MEIDKSLITTISENGGTDILSELGEITLDLIVDNDAINQIPIIGTLKSIYKITNSISDHLFVQKILKFLRELETLSDKEKSEMKSKIDNESDNKVGETLLEIINKIDDNNKPKIIAVIFKSYINGEIDFKTFQKFSQIVNKSYLPDLLKLTIFFRGQPITNEYSSSLLSMGLIKISEKKYSGQVSLRSLSERQMFEYKLNDDGKKLMYILYPQFEVIS
;
A
#
# COMPACT_ATOMS: atom_id res chain seq x y z
N MET A 1 25.18 1.78 -27.55
CA MET A 1 24.72 2.78 -26.55
C MET A 1 24.16 4.04 -27.23
N GLU A 2 23.38 3.92 -28.32
CA GLU A 2 22.67 5.06 -28.93
C GLU A 2 21.21 5.19 -28.46
N ILE A 3 20.62 4.09 -27.97
CA ILE A 3 19.21 4.02 -27.56
C ILE A 3 18.95 4.85 -26.29
N ASP A 4 19.89 4.89 -25.34
CA ASP A 4 19.72 5.66 -24.10
C ASP A 4 19.65 7.16 -24.34
N LYS A 5 20.50 7.68 -25.24
CA LYS A 5 20.48 9.10 -25.57
C LYS A 5 19.22 9.44 -26.35
N SER A 6 18.86 8.68 -27.38
CA SER A 6 17.66 9.00 -28.18
C SER A 6 16.36 8.93 -27.37
N LEU A 7 16.23 8.00 -26.41
CA LEU A 7 15.07 7.94 -25.51
C LEU A 7 15.03 9.14 -24.56
N ILE A 8 16.15 9.48 -23.93
CA ILE A 8 16.23 10.64 -23.02
C ILE A 8 15.96 11.95 -23.80
N THR A 9 16.51 12.10 -25.00
CA THR A 9 16.26 13.29 -25.83
C THR A 9 14.81 13.35 -26.29
N THR A 10 14.20 12.22 -26.69
CA THR A 10 12.77 12.20 -27.09
C THR A 10 11.83 12.50 -25.93
N ILE A 11 12.12 12.01 -24.72
CA ILE A 11 11.33 12.32 -23.52
C ILE A 11 11.53 13.79 -23.12
N SER A 12 12.74 14.33 -23.19
CA SER A 12 12.98 15.75 -22.89
C SER A 12 12.42 16.71 -23.96
N GLU A 13 12.43 16.32 -25.23
CA GLU A 13 11.98 17.16 -26.36
C GLU A 13 10.47 17.10 -26.60
N ASN A 14 9.82 15.96 -26.30
CA ASN A 14 8.40 15.75 -26.61
C ASN A 14 7.55 15.14 -25.47
N GLY A 15 8.14 14.69 -24.34
CA GLY A 15 7.46 13.79 -23.39
C GLY A 15 7.46 14.20 -21.92
N GLY A 16 8.30 15.15 -21.49
CA GLY A 16 8.37 15.59 -20.10
C GLY A 16 7.05 16.23 -19.67
N THR A 17 6.51 17.10 -20.52
CA THR A 17 5.20 17.75 -20.33
C THR A 17 4.02 16.80 -20.55
N ASP A 18 4.14 15.80 -21.43
CA ASP A 18 3.05 14.87 -21.74
C ASP A 18 2.89 13.79 -20.65
N ILE A 19 4.00 13.28 -20.10
CA ILE A 19 3.97 12.40 -18.92
C ILE A 19 3.50 13.16 -17.66
N LEU A 20 3.89 14.43 -17.52
CA LEU A 20 3.44 15.29 -16.41
C LEU A 20 1.94 15.64 -16.53
N SER A 21 1.43 15.87 -17.74
CA SER A 21 0.02 16.21 -17.99
C SER A 21 -0.92 14.99 -17.88
N GLU A 22 -0.48 13.78 -18.26
CA GLU A 22 -1.24 12.54 -18.04
C GLU A 22 -1.30 12.14 -16.55
N LEU A 23 -0.32 12.54 -15.74
CA LEU A 23 -0.24 12.19 -14.32
C LEU A 23 -0.96 13.17 -13.39
N GLY A 24 -1.46 14.29 -13.93
CA GLY A 24 -2.07 15.38 -13.18
C GLY A 24 -1.04 16.01 -12.25
N GLU A 25 -0.48 17.16 -12.63
CA GLU A 25 0.52 17.87 -11.82
C GLU A 25 -0.04 18.22 -10.44
N ILE A 26 0.19 17.32 -9.48
CA ILE A 26 0.05 17.62 -8.07
C ILE A 26 1.20 18.59 -7.74
N THR A 27 0.88 19.86 -7.54
CA THR A 27 1.88 20.88 -7.23
C THR A 27 2.39 20.69 -5.80
N LEU A 28 3.70 20.62 -5.61
CA LEU A 28 4.32 20.47 -4.29
C LEU A 28 3.92 21.59 -3.33
N ASP A 29 3.81 22.82 -3.83
CA ASP A 29 3.46 23.99 -3.02
C ASP A 29 2.06 23.86 -2.39
N LEU A 30 1.09 23.30 -3.11
CA LEU A 30 -0.28 23.08 -2.59
C LEU A 30 -0.33 22.05 -1.46
N ILE A 31 0.54 21.05 -1.52
CA ILE A 31 0.60 19.94 -0.57
C ILE A 31 1.34 20.35 0.70
N VAL A 32 2.46 21.07 0.56
CA VAL A 32 3.37 21.29 1.68
C VAL A 32 2.98 22.47 2.58
N ASP A 33 2.03 23.30 2.16
CA ASP A 33 1.40 24.30 3.03
C ASP A 33 0.38 23.70 4.03
N ASN A 34 0.27 22.36 4.10
CA ASN A 34 -0.59 21.66 5.05
C ASN A 34 0.16 21.29 6.35
N ASP A 35 -0.43 21.66 7.50
CA ASP A 35 0.15 21.39 8.84
C ASP A 35 0.34 19.90 9.15
N ALA A 36 -0.55 19.02 8.67
CA ALA A 36 -0.40 17.58 8.85
C ALA A 36 0.84 17.08 8.12
N ILE A 37 0.95 17.47 6.85
CA ILE A 37 2.06 17.04 5.98
C ILE A 37 3.39 17.48 6.57
N ASN A 38 3.48 18.70 7.10
CA ASN A 38 4.70 19.22 7.70
C ASN A 38 5.20 18.44 8.93
N GLN A 39 4.39 17.58 9.57
CA GLN A 39 4.89 16.68 10.63
C GLN A 39 5.55 15.41 10.09
N ILE A 40 5.46 15.13 8.79
CA ILE A 40 6.02 13.89 8.22
C ILE A 40 7.53 14.09 7.97
N PRO A 41 8.41 13.23 8.51
CA PRO A 41 9.86 13.45 8.50
C PRO A 41 10.50 13.46 7.09
N ILE A 42 9.78 13.01 6.06
CA ILE A 42 10.29 12.99 4.68
C ILE A 42 10.11 14.32 3.93
N ILE A 43 9.38 15.30 4.48
CA ILE A 43 9.06 16.55 3.78
C ILE A 43 10.30 17.37 3.44
N GLY A 44 11.27 17.44 4.36
CA GLY A 44 12.54 18.12 4.09
C GLY A 44 13.28 17.49 2.90
N THR A 45 13.34 16.16 2.86
CA THR A 45 13.95 15.41 1.75
C THR A 45 13.20 15.64 0.44
N LEU A 46 11.86 15.61 0.46
CA LEU A 46 11.04 15.88 -0.72
C LEU A 46 11.32 17.28 -1.30
N LYS A 47 11.34 18.33 -0.46
CA LYS A 47 11.65 19.71 -0.89
C LYS A 47 13.03 19.79 -1.55
N SER A 48 14.01 19.08 -0.99
CA SER A 48 15.37 19.05 -1.53
C SER A 48 15.44 18.34 -2.89
N ILE A 49 14.78 17.18 -3.02
CA ILE A 49 14.73 16.43 -4.28
C ILE A 49 14.01 17.26 -5.36
N TYR A 50 12.84 17.82 -5.03
CA TYR A 50 12.05 18.63 -5.97
C TYR A 50 12.82 19.80 -6.57
N LYS A 51 13.67 20.47 -5.77
CA LYS A 51 14.50 21.59 -6.25
C LYS A 51 15.63 21.16 -7.19
N ILE A 52 16.03 19.89 -7.16
CA ILE A 52 17.19 19.35 -7.86
C ILE A 52 16.76 18.26 -8.86
N THR A 53 15.46 18.12 -9.16
CA THR A 53 14.94 17.10 -10.09
C THR A 53 15.57 17.30 -11.46
N ASN A 54 16.45 16.37 -11.82
CA ASN A 54 17.19 16.39 -13.08
C ASN A 54 17.00 15.08 -13.87
N SER A 55 16.25 14.12 -13.34
CA SER A 55 16.01 12.82 -13.96
C SER A 55 14.55 12.39 -13.89
N ILE A 56 14.13 11.58 -14.87
CA ILE A 56 12.78 10.99 -14.92
C ILE A 56 12.50 10.17 -13.65
N SER A 57 13.50 9.45 -13.14
CA SER A 57 13.39 8.68 -11.91
C SER A 57 13.08 9.57 -10.70
N ASP A 58 13.72 10.74 -10.58
CA ASP A 58 13.43 11.69 -9.50
C ASP A 58 12.01 12.23 -9.62
N HIS A 59 11.56 12.57 -10.84
CA HIS A 59 10.18 13.01 -11.08
C HIS A 59 9.15 11.94 -10.68
N LEU A 60 9.35 10.69 -11.08
CA LEU A 60 8.47 9.58 -10.71
C LEU A 60 8.47 9.35 -9.20
N PHE A 61 9.62 9.46 -8.55
CA PHE A 61 9.72 9.31 -7.09
C PHE A 61 8.98 10.43 -6.36
N VAL A 62 9.19 11.69 -6.77
CA VAL A 62 8.46 12.86 -6.24
C VAL A 62 6.96 12.64 -6.39
N GLN A 63 6.48 12.19 -7.56
CA GLN A 63 5.05 11.94 -7.75
C GLN A 63 4.49 10.84 -6.83
N LYS A 64 5.25 9.77 -6.57
CA LYS A 64 4.84 8.74 -5.61
C LYS A 64 4.69 9.33 -4.20
N ILE A 65 5.64 10.17 -3.78
CA ILE A 65 5.55 10.86 -2.48
C ILE A 65 4.32 11.78 -2.44
N LEU A 66 4.11 12.61 -3.47
CA LEU A 66 2.97 13.52 -3.50
C LEU A 66 1.62 12.78 -3.46
N LYS A 67 1.48 11.67 -4.19
CA LYS A 67 0.28 10.82 -4.12
C LYS A 67 0.06 10.23 -2.72
N PHE A 68 1.13 9.84 -2.03
CA PHE A 68 1.07 9.38 -0.65
C PHE A 68 0.65 10.50 0.31
N LEU A 69 1.28 11.68 0.21
CA LEU A 69 1.00 12.83 1.08
C LEU A 69 -0.42 13.37 0.91
N ARG A 70 -0.94 13.36 -0.32
CA ARG A 70 -2.30 13.84 -0.61
C ARG A 70 -3.38 13.10 0.17
N GLU A 71 -3.21 11.80 0.38
CA GLU A 71 -4.15 11.01 1.20
C GLU A 71 -4.09 11.40 2.69
N LEU A 72 -2.99 12.02 3.13
CA LEU A 72 -2.76 12.48 4.51
C LEU A 72 -3.16 13.95 4.71
N GLU A 73 -3.53 14.69 3.67
CA GLU A 73 -4.05 16.07 3.80
C GLU A 73 -5.32 16.13 4.64
N THR A 74 -6.09 15.04 4.64
CA THR A 74 -7.42 14.94 5.27
C THR A 74 -7.36 14.48 6.74
N LEU A 75 -6.17 14.40 7.34
CA LEU A 75 -6.03 14.05 8.76
C LEU A 75 -6.71 15.09 9.65
N SER A 76 -7.53 14.63 10.58
CA SER A 76 -8.12 15.44 11.64
C SER A 76 -7.04 15.93 12.63
N ASP A 77 -7.33 16.97 13.41
CA ASP A 77 -6.35 17.52 14.36
C ASP A 77 -5.91 16.49 15.43
N LYS A 78 -6.82 15.57 15.80
CA LYS A 78 -6.49 14.44 16.64
C LYS A 78 -5.45 13.52 15.97
N GLU A 79 -5.68 13.14 14.72
CA GLU A 79 -4.77 12.27 13.96
C GLU A 79 -3.42 12.96 13.71
N LYS A 80 -3.39 14.28 13.48
CA LYS A 80 -2.14 15.05 13.40
C LYS A 80 -1.35 14.97 14.71
N SER A 81 -2.02 15.12 15.84
CA SER A 81 -1.38 15.02 17.17
C SER A 81 -0.88 13.60 17.45
N GLU A 82 -1.64 12.59 17.08
CA GLU A 82 -1.23 11.18 17.20
C GLU A 82 -0.03 10.87 16.31
N MET A 83 -0.03 11.39 15.07
CA MET A 83 1.06 11.23 14.12
C MET A 83 2.35 11.78 14.70
N LYS A 84 2.31 13.02 15.20
CA LYS A 84 3.46 13.67 15.84
C LYS A 84 3.99 12.82 17.00
N SER A 85 3.11 12.39 17.91
CA SER A 85 3.49 11.53 19.04
C SER A 85 4.11 10.20 18.61
N LYS A 86 3.56 9.54 17.59
CA LYS A 86 4.08 8.28 17.05
C LYS A 86 5.46 8.43 16.41
N ILE A 87 5.65 9.51 15.66
CA ILE A 87 6.91 9.83 14.99
C ILE A 87 8.01 10.11 16.03
N ASP A 88 7.72 10.96 17.03
CA ASP A 88 8.64 11.29 18.11
C ASP A 88 9.08 10.03 18.91
N ASN A 89 8.17 9.08 19.13
CA ASN A 89 8.43 7.86 19.91
C ASN A 89 9.28 6.81 19.16
N GLU A 90 9.09 6.64 17.84
CA GLU A 90 9.82 5.64 17.04
C GLU A 90 11.15 6.15 16.46
N SER A 91 11.53 7.40 16.78
CA SER A 91 12.59 8.19 16.15
C SER A 91 12.24 8.64 14.73
N ASP A 92 12.09 9.95 14.56
CA ASP A 92 11.79 10.63 13.29
C ASP A 92 12.64 10.11 12.11
N ASN A 93 13.94 9.92 12.36
CA ASN A 93 14.88 9.47 11.33
C ASN A 93 14.51 8.07 10.82
N LYS A 94 14.19 7.14 11.72
CA LYS A 94 13.83 5.76 11.36
C LYS A 94 12.51 5.71 10.59
N VAL A 95 11.52 6.48 11.02
CA VAL A 95 10.23 6.58 10.33
C VAL A 95 10.42 7.20 8.93
N GLY A 96 11.20 8.27 8.84
CA GLY A 96 11.51 8.95 7.58
C GLY A 96 12.24 8.05 6.58
N GLU A 97 13.33 7.41 7.01
CA GLU A 97 14.10 6.47 6.16
C GLU A 97 13.23 5.31 5.68
N THR A 98 12.43 4.73 6.58
CA THR A 98 11.52 3.64 6.24
C THR A 98 10.48 4.07 5.21
N LEU A 99 9.87 5.26 5.37
CA LEU A 99 8.91 5.80 4.41
C LEU A 99 9.54 6.04 3.04
N LEU A 100 10.74 6.65 2.99
CA LEU A 100 11.47 6.86 1.74
C LEU A 100 11.77 5.53 1.03
N GLU A 101 12.23 4.52 1.77
CA GLU A 101 12.51 3.20 1.22
C GLU A 101 11.24 2.52 0.67
N ILE A 102 10.15 2.56 1.43
CA ILE A 102 8.86 1.99 1.03
C ILE A 102 8.35 2.66 -0.24
N ILE A 103 8.34 4.00 -0.28
CA ILE A 103 7.79 4.77 -1.40
C ILE A 103 8.66 4.58 -2.65
N ASN A 104 9.99 4.53 -2.49
CA ASN A 104 10.90 4.35 -3.62
C ASN A 104 10.67 3.01 -4.34
N LYS A 105 10.35 1.96 -3.59
CA LYS A 105 10.10 0.60 -4.09
C LYS A 105 8.74 0.40 -4.75
N ILE A 106 7.86 1.40 -4.73
CA ILE A 106 6.55 1.31 -5.38
C ILE A 106 6.72 1.21 -6.90
N ASP A 107 6.07 0.24 -7.52
CA ASP A 107 6.06 -0.03 -8.96
C ASP A 107 4.71 0.26 -9.64
N ASP A 108 3.65 0.51 -8.87
CA ASP A 108 2.29 0.79 -9.35
C ASP A 108 1.81 2.16 -8.88
N ASN A 109 1.16 2.91 -9.78
CA ASN A 109 0.71 4.28 -9.55
C ASN A 109 -0.37 4.44 -8.45
N ASN A 110 -1.07 3.38 -8.06
CA ASN A 110 -2.13 3.39 -7.06
C ASN A 110 -1.64 2.93 -5.67
N LYS A 111 -0.53 2.19 -5.60
CA LYS A 111 0.05 1.72 -4.33
C LYS A 111 0.46 2.83 -3.35
N PRO A 112 0.87 4.06 -3.76
CA PRO A 112 1.17 5.13 -2.79
C PRO A 112 -0.03 5.44 -1.89
N LYS A 113 -1.24 5.41 -2.46
CA LYS A 113 -2.48 5.66 -1.71
C LYS A 113 -2.77 4.56 -0.70
N ILE A 114 -2.58 3.31 -1.11
CA ILE A 114 -2.76 2.14 -0.25
C ILE A 114 -1.78 2.19 0.92
N ILE A 115 -0.52 2.56 0.67
CA ILE A 115 0.49 2.71 1.72
C ILE A 115 0.14 3.87 2.66
N ALA A 116 -0.43 4.98 2.16
CA ALA A 116 -0.91 6.07 3.00
C ALA A 116 -2.04 5.63 3.94
N VAL A 117 -2.99 4.83 3.45
CA VAL A 117 -4.05 4.24 4.29
C VAL A 117 -3.47 3.36 5.40
N ILE A 118 -2.50 2.51 5.10
CA ILE A 118 -1.84 1.66 6.11
C ILE A 118 -1.05 2.52 7.11
N PHE A 119 -0.37 3.57 6.64
CA PHE A 119 0.34 4.51 7.51
C PHE A 119 -0.62 5.26 8.45
N LYS A 120 -1.81 5.62 7.96
CA LYS A 120 -2.87 6.22 8.78
C LYS A 120 -3.34 5.28 9.90
N SER A 121 -3.51 3.99 9.63
CA SER A 121 -3.80 3.00 10.69
C SER A 121 -2.68 2.90 11.73
N TYR A 122 -1.43 3.09 11.34
CA TYR A 122 -0.30 3.16 12.29
C TYR A 122 -0.35 4.42 13.16
N ILE A 123 -0.59 5.57 12.55
CA ILE A 123 -0.80 6.86 13.24
C ILE A 123 -1.88 6.72 14.31
N ASN A 124 -3.02 6.15 13.92
CA ASN A 124 -4.20 5.97 14.77
C ASN A 124 -4.04 4.86 15.82
N GLY A 125 -2.89 4.17 15.84
CA GLY A 125 -2.57 3.13 16.82
C GLY A 125 -3.31 1.79 16.60
N GLU A 126 -3.96 1.60 15.45
CA GLU A 126 -4.63 0.35 15.07
C GLU A 126 -3.61 -0.77 14.78
N ILE A 127 -2.42 -0.38 14.32
CA ILE A 127 -1.28 -1.26 14.07
C ILE A 127 0.01 -0.68 14.64
N ASP A 128 0.96 -1.55 14.97
CA ASP A 128 2.31 -1.13 15.36
C ASP A 128 3.20 -0.85 14.13
N PHE A 129 4.36 -0.23 14.37
CA PHE A 129 5.29 0.13 13.29
C PHE A 129 5.77 -1.07 12.49
N LYS A 130 5.99 -2.21 13.16
CA LYS A 130 6.40 -3.47 12.53
C LYS A 130 5.33 -4.00 11.58
N THR A 131 4.06 -3.92 11.97
CA THR A 131 2.91 -4.33 11.14
C THR A 131 2.75 -3.38 9.95
N PHE A 132 2.93 -2.06 10.15
CA PHE A 132 3.00 -1.09 9.05
C PHE A 132 4.06 -1.50 8.02
N GLN A 133 5.31 -1.72 8.46
CA GLN A 133 6.41 -2.15 7.59
C GLN A 133 6.07 -3.44 6.83
N LYS A 134 5.52 -4.44 7.54
CA LYS A 134 5.13 -5.72 6.95
C LYS A 134 4.06 -5.54 5.87
N PHE A 135 3.00 -4.79 6.15
CA PHE A 135 1.90 -4.58 5.21
C PHE A 135 2.34 -3.75 4.01
N SER A 136 3.14 -2.71 4.21
CA SER A 136 3.73 -1.94 3.10
C SER A 136 4.62 -2.81 2.21
N GLN A 137 5.40 -3.74 2.78
CA GLN A 137 6.19 -4.69 1.99
C GLN A 137 5.31 -5.66 1.18
N ILE A 138 4.21 -6.15 1.75
CA ILE A 138 3.24 -6.99 1.03
C ILE A 138 2.64 -6.21 -0.14
N VAL A 139 2.19 -4.97 0.09
CA VAL A 139 1.64 -4.12 -0.96
C VAL A 139 2.66 -3.89 -2.08
N ASN A 140 3.90 -3.50 -1.73
CA ASN A 140 4.94 -3.25 -2.73
C ASN A 140 5.22 -4.47 -3.59
N LYS A 141 5.31 -5.67 -3.00
CA LYS A 141 5.62 -6.91 -3.73
C LYS A 141 4.43 -7.52 -4.47
N SER A 142 3.21 -7.09 -4.17
CA SER A 142 2.00 -7.69 -4.75
C SER A 142 1.74 -7.23 -6.19
N TYR A 143 1.16 -8.10 -7.02
CA TYR A 143 0.44 -7.62 -8.19
C TYR A 143 -0.87 -6.99 -7.70
N LEU A 144 -1.04 -5.68 -7.93
CA LEU A 144 -2.10 -4.92 -7.28
C LEU A 144 -3.51 -5.49 -7.56
N PRO A 145 -3.89 -5.88 -8.79
CA PRO A 145 -5.18 -6.47 -9.06
C PRO A 145 -5.49 -7.71 -8.20
N ASP A 146 -4.49 -8.55 -7.92
CA ASP A 146 -4.67 -9.73 -7.07
C ASP A 146 -4.87 -9.33 -5.60
N LEU A 147 -4.11 -8.35 -5.11
CA LEU A 147 -4.25 -7.85 -3.74
C LEU A 147 -5.66 -7.29 -3.50
N LEU A 148 -6.22 -6.55 -4.46
CA LEU A 148 -7.55 -5.97 -4.34
C LEU A 148 -8.68 -7.04 -4.28
N LYS A 149 -8.36 -8.29 -4.63
CA LYS A 149 -9.29 -9.44 -4.53
C LYS A 149 -9.37 -10.04 -3.14
N LEU A 150 -8.64 -9.50 -2.16
CA LEU A 150 -8.70 -9.90 -0.76
C LEU A 150 -10.13 -9.92 -0.20
N THR A 151 -10.98 -8.99 -0.66
CA THR A 151 -12.40 -8.88 -0.29
C THR A 151 -13.23 -10.12 -0.65
N ILE A 152 -12.81 -10.94 -1.62
CA ILE A 152 -13.54 -12.15 -2.01
C ILE A 152 -13.59 -13.17 -0.87
N PHE A 153 -12.56 -13.20 -0.02
CA PHE A 153 -12.49 -14.09 1.12
C PHE A 153 -13.34 -13.63 2.31
N PHE A 154 -13.87 -12.40 2.30
CA PHE A 154 -14.75 -11.90 3.36
C PHE A 154 -16.05 -12.70 3.47
N ARG A 155 -16.62 -13.11 2.33
CA ARG A 155 -17.90 -13.84 2.27
C ARG A 155 -17.74 -15.37 2.29
N GLY A 156 -16.55 -15.88 2.65
CA GLY A 156 -16.29 -17.32 2.69
C GLY A 156 -16.32 -18.01 1.32
N GLN A 157 -15.97 -17.30 0.23
CA GLN A 157 -15.93 -17.93 -1.09
C GLN A 157 -14.82 -19.00 -1.18
N PRO A 158 -15.11 -20.26 -1.60
CA PRO A 158 -14.14 -21.34 -1.51
C PRO A 158 -13.20 -21.53 -2.72
N ILE A 159 -11.97 -21.93 -2.36
CA ILE A 159 -11.03 -22.92 -2.95
C ILE A 159 -10.38 -22.66 -4.31
N THR A 160 -11.09 -22.21 -5.34
CA THR A 160 -10.53 -22.17 -6.70
C THR A 160 -10.62 -20.79 -7.32
N ASN A 161 -10.38 -19.77 -6.51
CA ASN A 161 -10.20 -18.46 -7.08
C ASN A 161 -8.80 -18.39 -7.70
N GLU A 162 -8.70 -17.90 -8.93
CA GLU A 162 -7.43 -17.71 -9.65
C GLU A 162 -6.41 -16.88 -8.85
N TYR A 163 -6.88 -16.04 -7.92
CA TYR A 163 -6.03 -15.22 -7.03
C TYR A 163 -5.52 -15.95 -5.77
N SER A 164 -5.98 -17.18 -5.49
CA SER A 164 -5.69 -17.86 -4.21
C SER A 164 -4.20 -18.16 -4.05
N SER A 165 -3.51 -18.55 -5.12
CA SER A 165 -2.05 -18.78 -5.11
C SER A 165 -1.28 -17.49 -4.81
N SER A 166 -1.70 -16.38 -5.43
CA SER A 166 -1.12 -15.06 -5.24
C SER A 166 -1.27 -14.61 -3.78
N LEU A 167 -2.48 -14.62 -3.24
CA LEU A 167 -2.77 -14.22 -1.86
C LEU A 167 -2.15 -15.16 -0.81
N LEU A 168 -2.03 -16.46 -1.13
CA LEU A 168 -1.32 -17.42 -0.28
C LEU A 168 0.18 -17.10 -0.24
N SER A 169 0.78 -16.81 -1.39
CA SER A 169 2.21 -16.45 -1.48
C SER A 169 2.54 -15.12 -0.81
N MET A 170 1.58 -14.19 -0.76
CA MET A 170 1.65 -12.97 0.05
C MET A 170 1.51 -13.23 1.56
N GLY A 171 1.11 -14.43 1.96
CA GLY A 171 0.88 -14.80 3.36
C GLY A 171 -0.37 -14.15 3.96
N LEU A 172 -1.40 -13.86 3.17
CA LEU A 172 -2.67 -13.24 3.64
C LEU A 172 -3.79 -14.27 3.86
N ILE A 173 -3.65 -15.46 3.29
CA ILE A 173 -4.60 -16.56 3.48
C ILE A 173 -3.87 -17.80 4.01
N LYS A 174 -4.64 -18.73 4.60
CA LYS A 174 -4.18 -20.03 5.07
C LYS A 174 -5.10 -21.13 4.55
N ILE A 175 -4.54 -22.33 4.46
CA ILE A 175 -5.30 -23.55 4.18
C ILE A 175 -5.90 -24.04 5.50
N SER A 176 -7.19 -24.35 5.50
CA SER A 176 -7.94 -24.87 6.64
C SER A 176 -8.67 -26.14 6.21
N GLU A 177 -8.81 -27.11 7.10
CA GLU A 177 -9.69 -28.26 6.87
C GLU A 177 -11.16 -27.82 6.99
N LYS A 178 -12.03 -28.35 6.12
CA LYS A 178 -13.47 -28.15 6.22
C LYS A 178 -14.04 -29.02 7.35
N LYS A 179 -14.60 -28.38 8.38
CA LYS A 179 -15.37 -29.09 9.42
C LYS A 179 -16.77 -29.42 8.89
N TYR A 180 -17.04 -30.69 8.60
CA TYR A 180 -18.38 -31.14 8.23
C TYR A 180 -19.15 -31.58 9.48
N SER A 181 -20.26 -30.92 9.81
CA SER A 181 -21.19 -31.40 10.83
C SER A 181 -22.36 -32.16 10.19
N GLY A 182 -22.31 -33.49 10.19
CA GLY A 182 -23.39 -34.36 9.70
C GLY A 182 -22.91 -35.79 9.43
N GLN A 183 -23.82 -36.78 9.44
CA GLN A 183 -23.49 -38.14 8.99
C GLN A 183 -23.21 -38.12 7.48
N VAL A 184 -22.02 -38.59 7.07
CA VAL A 184 -21.54 -38.51 5.69
C VAL A 184 -21.47 -39.92 5.10
N SER A 185 -22.16 -40.15 3.98
CA SER A 185 -22.13 -41.41 3.23
C SER A 185 -20.78 -41.57 2.50
N LEU A 186 -20.21 -42.78 2.49
CA LEU A 186 -18.90 -43.11 1.87
C LEU A 186 -18.74 -42.63 0.41
N ARG A 187 -19.83 -42.64 -0.39
CA ARG A 187 -19.82 -42.13 -1.78
C ARG A 187 -19.57 -40.63 -1.91
N SER A 188 -19.79 -39.85 -0.85
CA SER A 188 -19.58 -38.38 -0.87
C SER A 188 -18.17 -37.95 -0.43
N LEU A 189 -17.31 -38.89 -0.02
CA LEU A 189 -15.93 -38.61 0.37
C LEU A 189 -14.98 -38.52 -0.82
N SER A 190 -15.25 -39.24 -1.92
CA SER A 190 -14.39 -39.27 -3.12
C SER A 190 -14.45 -38.00 -3.97
N GLU A 191 -15.48 -37.17 -3.81
CA GLU A 191 -15.70 -35.93 -4.59
C GLU A 191 -15.45 -34.64 -3.78
N ARG A 192 -15.10 -34.73 -2.49
CA ARG A 192 -14.98 -33.54 -1.63
C ARG A 192 -13.54 -33.03 -1.55
N GLN A 193 -13.36 -31.76 -1.91
CA GLN A 193 -12.19 -30.98 -1.51
C GLN A 193 -12.20 -30.81 0.02
N MET A 194 -11.27 -31.48 0.70
CA MET A 194 -11.13 -31.49 2.16
C MET A 194 -10.64 -30.16 2.75
N PHE A 195 -10.06 -29.30 1.93
CA PHE A 195 -9.42 -28.05 2.35
C PHE A 195 -10.12 -26.82 1.79
N GLU A 196 -10.03 -25.71 2.51
CA GLU A 196 -10.50 -24.39 2.12
C GLU A 196 -9.46 -23.31 2.41
N TYR A 197 -9.47 -22.24 1.62
CA TYR A 197 -8.69 -21.04 1.90
C TYR A 197 -9.49 -20.07 2.76
N LYS A 198 -8.86 -19.56 3.82
CA LYS A 198 -9.41 -18.53 4.70
C LYS A 198 -8.39 -17.43 4.91
N LEU A 199 -8.86 -16.21 5.15
CA LEU A 199 -7.98 -15.15 5.65
C LEU A 199 -7.31 -15.62 6.96
N ASN A 200 -6.00 -15.44 7.03
CA ASN A 200 -5.30 -15.50 8.31
C ASN A 200 -5.43 -14.15 9.04
N ASP A 201 -4.76 -13.99 10.17
CA ASP A 201 -4.93 -12.79 11.00
C ASP A 201 -4.39 -11.53 10.32
N ASP A 202 -3.27 -11.64 9.58
CA ASP A 202 -2.73 -10.55 8.76
C ASP A 202 -3.67 -10.18 7.61
N GLY A 203 -4.21 -11.18 6.91
CA GLY A 203 -5.17 -10.97 5.82
C GLY A 203 -6.44 -10.30 6.30
N LYS A 204 -7.00 -10.71 7.44
CA LYS A 204 -8.16 -10.04 8.04
C LYS A 204 -7.84 -8.60 8.41
N LYS A 205 -6.72 -8.37 9.07
CA LYS A 205 -6.32 -7.04 9.53
C LYS A 205 -6.03 -6.10 8.35
N LEU A 206 -5.26 -6.54 7.35
CA LEU A 206 -5.01 -5.75 6.15
C LEU A 206 -6.30 -5.49 5.37
N MET A 207 -7.17 -6.48 5.22
CA MET A 207 -8.47 -6.28 4.57
C MET A 207 -9.32 -5.23 5.29
N TYR A 208 -9.37 -5.25 6.62
CA TYR A 208 -10.10 -4.26 7.40
C TYR A 208 -9.55 -2.84 7.21
N ILE A 209 -8.22 -2.69 7.21
CA ILE A 209 -7.56 -1.41 6.95
C ILE A 209 -7.92 -0.87 5.55
N LEU A 210 -7.88 -1.73 4.54
CA LEU A 210 -8.15 -1.32 3.15
C LEU A 210 -9.64 -1.15 2.85
N TYR A 211 -10.50 -1.86 3.58
CA TYR A 211 -11.94 -1.87 3.37
C TYR A 211 -12.70 -1.91 4.70
N PRO A 212 -12.76 -0.79 5.45
CA PRO A 212 -13.35 -0.73 6.78
C PRO A 212 -14.83 -1.14 6.83
N GLN A 213 -15.55 -1.00 5.71
CA GLN A 213 -16.96 -1.39 5.58
C GLN A 213 -17.22 -2.91 5.69
N PHE A 214 -16.17 -3.74 5.65
CA PHE A 214 -16.27 -5.18 5.81
C PHE A 214 -15.82 -5.61 7.21
N GLU A 215 -16.36 -5.00 8.27
CA GLU A 215 -16.14 -5.44 9.65
C GLU A 215 -16.41 -6.95 9.77
N VAL A 216 -15.36 -7.70 10.14
CA VAL A 216 -15.47 -9.13 10.44
C VAL A 216 -16.22 -9.22 11.75
N ILE A 217 -17.52 -9.56 11.69
CA ILE A 217 -18.28 -9.97 12.87
C ILE A 217 -17.49 -11.14 13.48
N SER A 218 -16.96 -10.89 14.68
CA SER A 218 -16.15 -11.83 15.47
C SER A 218 -16.95 -13.05 15.89
#